data_AF-A0A7C1LR13-F1
#
_entry.id   AF-A0A7C1LR13-F1
#
_cell.length_a   1.000
_cell.length_b   1.000
_cell.length_c   1.000
_cell.angle_alpha   90.00
_cell.angle_beta   90.00
_cell.angle_gamma   90.00
#
_symmetry.space_group_name_H-M   'P 1'
#
loop_
_entity.id
_entity.type
_entity.pdbx_description
1 polymer ?
#
loop_
_entity_poly.entity_id
_entity_poly.type
_entity_poly.pdbx_seq_one_letter_code
_entity_poly.pdbx_strand_id
1 'polypeptide(L)'
;MELIKVADKIEHRINLLAKGREVIQERAENKARKIADYEKELALTLIKMKEGVEMELEGHSIKALPVSIMEKVAKGMCWKEKLDMEQADAEYRNAIAGMHALEAELNGWQSIFRHLEER
;
A
#
# COMPACT_ATOMS: atom_id res chain seq x y z
N MET A 1 -26.16 -15.55 29.27
CA MET A 1 -25.08 -16.28 28.56
C MET A 1 -24.86 -15.77 27.14
N GLU A 2 -25.91 -15.40 26.39
CA GLU A 2 -25.76 -14.77 25.06
C GLU A 2 -25.18 -13.35 25.10
N LEU A 3 -25.61 -12.50 26.04
CA LEU A 3 -25.05 -11.14 26.22
C LEU A 3 -23.53 -11.14 26.40
N ILE A 4 -22.99 -12.07 27.20
CA ILE A 4 -21.55 -12.22 27.42
C ILE A 4 -20.84 -12.57 26.11
N LYS A 5 -21.39 -13.52 25.34
CA LYS A 5 -20.80 -13.91 24.04
C LYS A 5 -20.77 -12.76 23.04
N VAL A 6 -21.80 -11.90 23.03
CA VAL A 6 -21.85 -10.72 22.14
C VAL A 6 -20.84 -9.66 22.61
N ALA A 7 -20.74 -9.42 23.92
CA ALA A 7 -19.74 -8.51 24.48
C ALA A 7 -18.31 -8.94 24.12
N ASP A 8 -18.01 -10.24 24.21
CA ASP A 8 -16.70 -10.79 23.80
C ASP A 8 -16.40 -10.52 22.31
N LYS A 9 -17.41 -10.59 21.43
CA LYS A 9 -17.26 -10.28 19.99
C LYS A 9 -16.99 -8.80 19.75
N ILE A 10 -17.68 -7.92 20.48
CA ILE A 10 -17.46 -6.47 20.42
C ILE A 10 -16.02 -6.15 20.85
N GLU A 11 -15.60 -6.64 22.01
CA GLU A 11 -14.24 -6.42 22.53
C GLU A 11 -13.17 -6.96 21.57
N HIS A 12 -13.39 -8.17 21.03
CA HIS A 12 -12.49 -8.74 20.04
C HIS A 12 -12.35 -7.86 18.80
N ARG A 13 -13.44 -7.29 18.28
CA ARG A 13 -13.40 -6.38 17.11
C ARG A 13 -12.71 -5.05 17.43
N ILE A 14 -12.94 -4.49 18.62
CA ILE A 14 -12.22 -3.28 19.09
C ILE A 14 -10.71 -3.54 19.12
N ASN A 15 -10.28 -4.70 19.63
CA ASN A 15 -8.88 -5.08 19.67
C ASN A 15 -8.28 -5.26 18.26
N LEU A 16 -9.02 -5.82 17.32
CA LEU A 16 -8.59 -5.92 15.93
C LEU A 16 -8.47 -4.54 15.26
N LEU A 17 -9.41 -3.62 15.52
CA LEU A 17 -9.32 -2.24 15.03
C LEU A 17 -8.12 -1.49 15.63
N ALA A 18 -7.78 -1.74 16.89
CA ALA A 18 -6.57 -1.17 17.51
C ALA A 18 -5.30 -1.64 16.78
N LYS A 19 -5.16 -2.95 16.56
CA LYS A 19 -4.03 -3.52 15.81
C LYS A 19 -4.01 -3.07 14.35
N GLY A 20 -5.18 -2.96 13.72
CA GLY A 20 -5.29 -2.53 12.33
C GLY A 20 -4.81 -1.09 12.11
N ARG A 21 -4.93 -0.21 13.11
CA ARG A 21 -4.36 1.15 13.04
C ARG A 21 -2.83 1.14 12.94
N GLU A 22 -2.16 0.30 13.71
CA GLU A 22 -0.70 0.14 13.66
C GLU A 22 -0.26 -0.38 12.29
N VAL A 23 -0.97 -1.38 11.76
CA VAL A 23 -0.71 -1.94 10.41
C VAL A 23 -0.91 -0.89 9.31
N ILE A 24 -1.94 -0.04 9.40
CA ILE A 24 -2.14 1.05 8.44
C ILE A 24 -0.97 2.03 8.48
N GLN A 25 -0.49 2.38 9.67
CA GLN A 25 0.65 3.28 9.80
C GLN A 25 1.90 2.69 9.17
N GLU A 26 2.23 1.43 9.47
CA GLU A 26 3.37 0.73 8.87
C GLU A 26 3.27 0.70 7.33
N ARG A 27 2.08 0.39 6.80
CA ARG A 27 1.84 0.37 5.34
C ARG A 27 1.92 1.77 4.72
N ALA A 28 1.50 2.81 5.44
CA ALA A 28 1.62 4.20 4.98
C ALA A 28 3.09 4.61 4.87
N GLU A 29 3.90 4.28 5.87
CA GLU A 29 5.34 4.54 5.89
C GLU A 29 6.04 3.76 4.77
N ASN A 30 5.71 2.47 4.60
CA ASN A 30 6.25 1.65 3.51
C ASN A 30 5.87 2.23 2.14
N LYS A 31 4.61 2.63 1.93
CA LYS A 31 4.16 3.28 0.71
C LYS A 31 4.96 4.56 0.42
N ALA A 32 5.11 5.43 1.41
CA ALA A 32 5.87 6.67 1.25
C ALA A 32 7.33 6.40 0.87
N ARG A 33 7.96 5.41 1.51
CA ARG A 33 9.33 4.97 1.17
C ARG A 33 9.42 4.46 -0.26
N LYS A 34 8.51 3.58 -0.69
CA LYS A 34 8.54 3.02 -2.05
C LYS A 34 8.27 4.06 -3.13
N ILE A 35 7.46 5.08 -2.86
CA ILE A 35 7.32 6.25 -3.73
C ILE A 35 8.67 6.97 -3.86
N ALA A 36 9.34 7.26 -2.74
CA ALA A 36 10.63 7.95 -2.76
C ALA A 36 11.72 7.13 -3.49
N ASP A 37 11.74 5.81 -3.29
CA ASP A 37 12.69 4.90 -3.96
C ASP A 37 12.50 4.92 -5.48
N TYR A 38 11.26 4.84 -5.96
CA TYR A 38 10.96 4.90 -7.39
C TYR A 38 11.34 6.25 -8.02
N GLU A 39 10.97 7.36 -7.39
CA GLU A 39 11.31 8.71 -7.89
C GLU A 39 12.83 8.92 -7.93
N LYS A 40 13.54 8.43 -6.91
CA LYS A 40 15.00 8.48 -6.86
C LYS A 40 15.63 7.66 -7.99
N GLU A 41 15.21 6.42 -8.18
CA GLU A 41 15.81 5.56 -9.20
C GLU A 41 15.51 6.06 -10.62
N LEU A 42 14.30 6.58 -10.84
CA LEU A 42 13.92 7.22 -12.10
C LEU A 42 14.81 8.43 -12.39
N ALA A 43 15.04 9.30 -11.41
CA ALA A 43 15.90 10.46 -11.56
C ALA A 43 17.36 10.06 -11.85
N LEU A 44 17.90 9.07 -11.12
CA LEU A 44 19.26 8.55 -11.36
C LEU A 44 19.40 7.94 -12.75
N THR A 45 18.38 7.20 -13.20
CA THR A 45 18.34 6.61 -14.53
C THR A 45 18.34 7.67 -15.62
N LEU A 46 17.53 8.73 -15.46
CA LEU A 46 17.51 9.86 -16.38
C LEU A 46 18.86 10.59 -16.45
N ILE A 47 19.53 10.77 -15.31
CA ILE A 47 20.88 11.37 -15.27
C ILE A 47 21.87 10.51 -16.05
N LYS A 48 21.92 9.19 -15.78
CA LYS A 48 22.80 8.24 -16.49
C LYS A 48 22.56 8.26 -18.00
N MET A 49 21.29 8.25 -18.42
CA MET A 49 20.93 8.32 -19.84
C MET A 49 21.38 9.62 -20.49
N LYS A 50 21.24 10.75 -19.79
CA LYS A 50 21.67 12.08 -20.27
C LYS A 50 23.20 12.18 -20.40
N GLU A 51 23.94 11.53 -19.50
CA GLU A 51 25.40 11.44 -19.55
C GLU A 51 25.91 10.45 -20.61
N GLY A 52 25.01 9.71 -21.28
CA GLY A 52 25.37 8.74 -22.31
C GLY A 52 26.00 7.47 -21.74
N VAL A 53 25.76 7.19 -20.45
CA VAL A 53 26.16 5.94 -19.81
C VAL A 53 25.44 4.80 -20.52
N GLU A 54 26.20 3.77 -20.89
CA GLU A 54 25.64 2.57 -21.50
C GLU A 54 24.88 1.77 -20.43
N MET A 55 23.63 1.43 -20.76
CA MET A 55 22.72 0.75 -19.86
C MET A 55 22.10 -0.46 -20.56
N GLU A 56 21.62 -1.45 -19.81
CA GLU A 56 20.99 -2.64 -20.38
C GLU A 56 19.52 -2.72 -19.98
N LEU A 57 18.66 -3.02 -20.95
CA LEU A 57 17.25 -3.33 -20.72
C LEU A 57 16.92 -4.63 -21.47
N GLU A 58 16.58 -5.68 -20.75
CA GLU A 58 16.21 -6.98 -21.31
C GLU A 58 17.24 -7.56 -22.31
N GLY A 59 18.54 -7.45 -22.01
CA GLY A 59 19.59 -7.92 -22.93
C GLY A 59 19.96 -6.94 -24.03
N HIS A 60 19.26 -5.80 -24.16
CA HIS A 60 19.56 -4.78 -25.15
C HIS A 60 20.37 -3.64 -24.53
N SER A 61 21.55 -3.37 -25.12
CA SER A 61 22.34 -2.18 -24.78
C SER A 61 21.64 -0.92 -25.31
N ILE A 62 21.55 0.07 -24.43
CA ILE A 62 20.93 1.36 -24.65
C ILE A 62 21.98 2.43 -24.40
N LYS A 63 22.20 3.27 -25.42
CA LYS A 63 23.13 4.40 -25.34
C LYS A 63 22.61 5.56 -26.19
N ALA A 64 22.80 6.78 -25.68
CA ALA A 64 22.52 8.03 -26.40
C ALA A 64 21.09 8.09 -27.01
N LEU A 65 20.08 7.81 -26.19
CA LEU A 65 18.68 7.90 -26.61
C LEU A 65 18.27 9.36 -26.90
N PRO A 66 17.39 9.59 -27.90
CA PRO A 66 16.72 10.87 -28.07
C PRO A 66 15.98 11.30 -26.80
N VAL A 67 16.06 12.59 -26.45
CA VAL A 67 15.40 13.17 -25.26
C VAL A 67 13.89 12.89 -25.23
N SER A 68 13.25 12.83 -26.40
CA SER A 68 11.81 12.57 -26.54
C SER A 68 11.35 11.17 -26.09
N ILE A 69 12.26 10.20 -26.02
CA ILE A 69 11.96 8.82 -25.58
C ILE A 69 12.64 8.42 -24.27
N MET A 70 13.60 9.23 -23.81
CA MET A 70 14.40 8.95 -22.62
C MET A 70 13.55 8.69 -21.38
N GLU A 71 12.52 9.50 -21.13
CA GLU A 71 11.62 9.31 -19.99
C GLU A 71 10.83 8.00 -20.07
N LYS A 72 10.36 7.62 -21.26
CA LYS A 72 9.61 6.37 -21.46
C LYS A 72 10.50 5.16 -21.19
N VAL A 73 11.74 5.20 -21.68
CA VAL A 73 12.70 4.12 -21.45
C VAL A 73 13.10 4.08 -19.98
N ALA A 74 13.36 5.23 -19.34
CA ALA A 74 13.72 5.28 -17.92
C ALA A 74 12.63 4.67 -17.03
N LYS A 75 11.34 4.96 -17.31
CA LYS A 75 10.20 4.30 -16.65
C LYS A 75 10.18 2.78 -16.89
N GLY A 76 10.49 2.35 -18.11
CA GLY A 76 10.63 0.94 -18.44
C GLY A 76 11.80 0.27 -17.71
N MET A 77 12.91 0.97 -17.48
CA MET A 77 14.04 0.45 -16.71
C MET A 77 13.73 0.33 -15.22
N CYS A 78 13.01 1.31 -14.66
CA CYS A 78 12.63 1.36 -13.25
C CYS A 78 11.31 0.61 -12.98
N TRP A 79 11.00 -0.42 -13.78
CA TRP A 79 9.71 -1.11 -13.71
C TRP A 79 9.52 -1.86 -12.39
N LYS A 80 10.61 -2.37 -11.79
CA LYS A 80 10.57 -3.11 -10.51
C LYS A 80 10.21 -2.18 -9.37
N GLU A 81 10.87 -1.02 -9.30
CA GLU A 81 10.60 0.01 -8.30
C GLU A 81 9.18 0.55 -8.48
N LYS A 82 8.71 0.69 -9.73
CA LYS A 82 7.32 1.05 -10.02
C LYS A 82 6.35 -0.01 -9.51
N LEU A 83 6.62 -1.29 -9.77
CA LEU A 83 5.78 -2.40 -9.32
C LEU A 83 5.71 -2.45 -7.79
N ASP A 84 6.86 -2.33 -7.12
CA ASP A 84 6.94 -2.28 -5.66
C ASP A 84 6.11 -1.11 -5.07
N MET A 85 6.16 0.06 -5.71
CA MET A 85 5.39 1.22 -5.31
C MET A 85 3.88 1.00 -5.45
N GLU A 86 3.43 0.45 -6.59
CA GLU A 86 2.03 0.13 -6.84
C GLU A 86 1.53 -0.95 -5.87
N GLN A 87 2.35 -1.96 -5.57
CA GLN A 87 2.03 -2.99 -4.59
C GLN A 87 1.86 -2.37 -3.19
N ALA A 88 2.78 -1.52 -2.75
CA ALA A 88 2.69 -0.86 -1.45
C ALA A 88 1.43 0.03 -1.33
N ASP A 89 1.04 0.71 -2.42
CA ASP A 89 -0.22 1.47 -2.45
C ASP A 89 -1.45 0.56 -2.36
N ALA A 90 -1.46 -0.55 -3.11
CA ALA A 90 -2.55 -1.53 -3.05
C ALA A 90 -2.70 -2.13 -1.65
N GLU A 91 -1.59 -2.50 -1.00
CA GLU A 91 -1.57 -3.02 0.38
C GLU A 91 -2.11 -2.00 1.38
N TYR A 92 -1.71 -0.73 1.26
CA TYR A 92 -2.20 0.36 2.09
C TYR A 92 -3.73 0.54 1.94
N ARG A 93 -4.22 0.64 0.69
CA ARG A 93 -5.66 0.76 0.41
C ARG A 93 -6.44 -0.46 0.90
N ASN A 94 -5.89 -1.65 0.76
CA ASN A 94 -6.50 -2.88 1.26
C ASN A 94 -6.62 -2.89 2.79
N ALA A 95 -5.62 -2.39 3.53
CA ALA A 95 -5.71 -2.27 4.98
C ALA A 95 -6.84 -1.32 5.42
N ILE A 96 -6.99 -0.18 4.74
CA ILE A 96 -8.08 0.76 4.99
C ILE A 96 -9.44 0.09 4.75
N ALA A 97 -9.60 -0.61 3.61
CA ALA A 97 -10.83 -1.32 3.31
C ALA A 97 -11.16 -2.39 4.36
N GLY A 98 -10.14 -3.13 4.84
CA GLY A 98 -10.30 -4.09 5.93
C GLY A 98 -10.74 -3.46 7.25
N MET A 99 -10.23 -2.26 7.56
CA MET A 99 -10.67 -1.51 8.75
C MET A 99 -12.13 -1.08 8.68
N HIS A 100 -12.59 -0.61 7.51
CA HIS A 100 -14.00 -0.28 7.31
C HIS A 100 -14.91 -1.50 7.42
N ALA A 101 -14.47 -2.66 6.94
CA ALA A 101 -15.21 -3.90 7.12
C ALA A 101 -15.33 -4.28 8.62
N LEU A 102 -14.24 -4.18 9.38
CA LEU A 102 -14.24 -4.43 10.83
C LEU A 102 -15.12 -3.45 11.59
N GLU A 103 -15.15 -2.19 11.20
CA GLU A 103 -16.02 -1.16 11.76
C GLU A 103 -17.50 -1.47 11.50
N ALA A 104 -17.85 -1.87 10.27
CA ALA A 104 -19.20 -2.29 9.93
C ALA A 104 -19.64 -3.52 10.73
N GLU A 105 -18.76 -4.51 10.92
CA GLU A 105 -19.02 -5.67 11.76
C GLU A 105 -19.25 -5.28 13.23
N LEU A 106 -18.40 -4.39 13.78
CA LEU A 106 -18.54 -3.89 15.15
C LEU A 106 -19.89 -3.21 15.37
N ASN A 107 -20.31 -2.35 14.43
CA ASN A 107 -21.61 -1.68 14.47
C ASN A 107 -22.76 -2.69 14.45
N GLY A 108 -22.64 -3.76 13.65
CA GLY A 108 -23.59 -4.87 13.65
C GLY A 108 -23.71 -5.56 15.01
N TRP A 109 -22.58 -5.89 15.64
CA TRP A 109 -22.58 -6.49 16.97
C TRP A 109 -23.15 -5.58 18.06
N GLN A 110 -22.83 -4.28 18.03
CA GLN A 110 -23.37 -3.30 18.97
C GLN A 110 -24.89 -3.14 18.84
N SER A 111 -25.42 -3.21 17.62
CA SER A 111 -26.86 -3.20 17.37
C SER A 111 -27.54 -4.44 17.98
N ILE A 112 -26.97 -5.62 17.76
CA ILE A 112 -27.46 -6.88 18.35
C ILE A 112 -27.44 -6.79 19.88
N PHE A 113 -26.35 -6.30 20.46
CA PHE A 113 -26.21 -6.16 21.91
C PHE A 113 -27.32 -5.30 22.51
N ARG A 114 -27.60 -4.14 21.91
CA ARG A 114 -28.66 -3.22 22.36
C ARG A 114 -30.04 -3.90 22.38
N HIS A 115 -30.37 -4.63 21.32
CA HIS A 115 -31.65 -5.36 21.25
C HIS A 115 -31.76 -6.51 22.25
N LEU A 116 -30.64 -7.10 22.66
CA LEU A 116 -30.62 -8.13 23.70
C LEU A 116 -30.69 -7.55 25.12
N GLU A 117 -30.26 -6.30 25.31
CA GLU A 117 -30.32 -5.60 26.60
C GLU A 117 -31.72 -5.02 26.88
N GLU A 118 -32.47 -4.65 25.84
CA GLU A 118 -33.85 -4.15 25.93
C GLU A 118 -34.91 -5.25 26.16
N ARG A 119 -34.51 -6.53 26.13
CA ARG A 119 -35.37 -7.71 26.34
C ARG A 119 -35.24 -8.27 27.75
#